data_AF-A0A7V9J5U7-F1
#
_entry.id   AF-A0A7V9J5U7-F1
#
_cell.length_a   1.000
_cell.length_b   1.000
_cell.length_c   1.000
_cell.angle_alpha   90.00
_cell.angle_beta   90.00
_cell.angle_gamma   90.00
#
_symmetry.space_group_name_H-M   'P 1'
#
loop_
_entity.id
_entity.type
_entity.pdbx_description
1 polymer ?
#
loop_
_entity_poly.entity_id
_entity_poly.type
_entity_poly.pdbx_seq_one_letter_code
_entity_poly.pdbx_strand_id
1 'polypeptide(L)' 'LRQLVDNTDELSHCCVVAVGSPEFLSDTKRGVDAYQALKLRIYDEVRDRHRDNPYSSLVRLGSP' A
#
# COMPACT_ATOMS: atom_id res chain seq x y z
N LEU A 1 7.24 -1.04 -4.73
CA LEU A 1 6.28 -0.29 -3.89
C LEU A 1 6.87 0.99 -3.33
N ARG A 2 7.95 0.95 -2.52
CA ARG A 2 8.57 2.17 -1.96
C ARG A 2 8.86 3.26 -2.98
N GLN A 3 9.54 2.94 -4.09
CA GLN A 3 9.81 3.92 -5.15
C GLN A 3 8.54 4.51 -5.79
N LEU A 4 7.44 3.76 -5.86
CA LEU A 4 6.16 4.28 -6.37
C LEU A 4 5.56 5.29 -5.38
N VAL A 5 5.59 4.97 -4.09
CA VAL A 5 5.14 5.88 -3.03
C VAL A 5 6.01 7.14 -3.00
N ASP A 6 7.32 6.99 -3.03
CA ASP A 6 8.28 8.11 -2.96
C ASP A 6 8.14 9.07 -4.16
N ASN A 7 7.81 8.57 -5.36
CA ASN A 7 7.70 9.39 -6.57
C ASN A 7 6.25 9.80 -6.90
N THR A 8 5.30 9.66 -5.96
CA THR A 8 3.87 9.94 -6.24
C THR A 8 3.65 11.38 -6.73
N ASP A 9 4.42 12.34 -6.24
CA ASP A 9 4.31 13.75 -6.63
C ASP A 9 4.79 14.02 -8.08
N GLU A 10 5.63 13.13 -8.63
CA GLU A 10 6.13 13.22 -10.00
C GLU A 10 5.22 12.48 -11.00
N LEU A 11 4.32 11.62 -10.50
CA LEU A 11 3.38 10.88 -11.32
C LEU A 11 2.15 11.73 -11.58
N SER A 12 1.81 11.92 -12.87
CA SER A 12 0.61 12.64 -13.29
C SER A 12 -0.22 11.81 -14.25
N HIS A 13 -1.55 12.02 -14.21
CA HIS A 13 -2.52 11.40 -15.12
C HIS A 13 -2.53 9.86 -15.13
N CYS A 14 -2.16 9.21 -14.03
CA CYS A 14 -2.17 7.75 -13.92
C CYS A 14 -2.74 7.25 -12.59
N CYS A 15 -3.21 6.00 -12.60
CA CYS A 15 -3.62 5.26 -11.42
C CYS A 15 -2.78 3.98 -11.34
N VAL A 16 -2.09 3.78 -10.22
CA VAL A 16 -1.22 2.61 -10.00
C VAL A 16 -1.83 1.76 -8.90
N VAL A 17 -2.13 0.49 -9.23
CA VAL A 17 -2.63 -0.49 -8.27
C VAL A 17 -1.58 -1.59 -8.12
N ALA A 18 -1.07 -1.76 -6.90
CA ALA A 18 -0.13 -2.82 -6.56
C ALA A 18 -0.83 -3.90 -5.73
N VAL A 19 -0.91 -5.12 -6.27
CA VAL A 19 -1.45 -6.28 -5.56
C VAL A 19 -0.29 -7.11 -5.03
N GLY A 20 -0.12 -7.12 -3.71
CA GLY A 20 0.85 -7.97 -3.03
C GLY A 20 0.26 -9.34 -2.71
N SER A 21 1.13 -10.33 -2.54
CA SER A 21 0.72 -11.63 -2.00
C SER A 21 0.37 -11.52 -0.51
N PRO A 22 -0.43 -12.43 0.08
CA PRO A 22 -0.77 -12.39 1.50
C PRO A 22 0.45 -12.37 2.43
N GLU A 23 1.54 -13.03 2.01
CA GLU A 23 2.82 -13.09 2.72
C GLU A 23 3.46 -11.70 2.87
N PHE A 24 3.10 -10.73 2.03
CA PHE A 24 3.56 -9.36 2.18
C PHE A 24 3.11 -8.72 3.51
N LEU A 25 2.01 -9.20 4.09
CA LEU A 25 1.49 -8.75 5.39
C LEU A 25 1.87 -9.66 6.55
N SER A 26 2.16 -10.95 6.31
CA SER A 26 2.41 -11.92 7.38
C SER A 26 3.89 -12.28 7.58
N ASP A 27 4.74 -12.17 6.57
CA ASP A 27 6.17 -12.48 6.68
C ASP A 27 6.92 -11.26 7.27
N THR A 28 7.39 -11.38 8.50
CA THR A 28 8.13 -10.30 9.18
C THR A 28 9.55 -10.09 8.64
N LYS A 29 10.11 -11.07 7.93
CA LYS A 29 11.47 -11.01 7.36
C LYS A 29 11.49 -10.51 5.92
N ARG A 30 10.40 -10.71 5.17
CA ARG A 30 10.33 -10.37 3.73
C ARG A 30 9.11 -9.53 3.34
N GLY A 31 8.16 -9.34 4.25
CA GLY A 31 6.98 -8.51 4.06
C GLY A 31 7.20 -7.04 4.43
N VAL A 32 6.12 -6.29 4.62
CA VAL A 32 6.15 -4.84 4.85
C VAL A 32 6.98 -4.45 6.08
N ASP A 33 7.00 -5.31 7.10
CA ASP A 33 7.72 -5.09 8.35
C ASP A 33 9.25 -5.07 8.18
N ALA A 34 9.77 -5.79 7.19
CA ALA A 34 11.19 -5.76 6.85
C ALA A 34 11.64 -4.40 6.28
N TYR A 35 10.69 -3.59 5.79
CA TYR A 35 10.95 -2.30 5.14
C TYR A 35 10.36 -1.16 5.99
N GLN A 36 11.04 -0.81 7.07
CA GLN A 36 10.53 0.17 8.05
C GLN A 36 10.10 1.52 7.43
N ALA A 37 10.88 2.08 6.50
CA ALA A 37 10.52 3.33 5.83
C ALA A 37 9.24 3.21 5.00
N LEU A 38 9.07 2.09 4.28
CA LEU A 38 7.86 1.81 3.52
C LEU A 38 6.66 1.61 4.44
N LYS A 39 6.84 0.91 5.57
CA LYS A 39 5.80 0.72 6.58
C LYS A 39 5.31 2.06 7.14
N LEU A 40 6.21 2.94 7.57
CA LEU A 40 5.85 4.26 8.08
C LEU A 40 5.06 5.06 7.04
N ARG A 41 5.53 5.09 5.80
CA ARG A 41 4.80 5.73 4.68
C ARG A 41 3.39 5.18 4.50
N ILE A 42 3.24 3.85 4.44
CA ILE A 42 1.93 3.23 4.21
C ILE A 42 0.98 3.44 5.40
N TYR A 43 1.45 3.24 6.64
CA TYR A 43 0.59 3.21 7.82
C TYR A 43 0.33 4.59 8.43
N ASP A 44 1.21 5.56 8.18
CA ASP A 44 1.17 6.86 8.85
C ASP A 44 0.87 7.99 7.88
N GLU A 45 1.36 7.90 6.64
CA GLU A 45 1.18 8.96 5.65
C GLU A 45 0.03 8.66 4.65
N VAL A 46 -0.08 7.41 4.18
CA VAL A 46 -1.08 7.03 3.17
C VAL A 46 -2.39 6.53 3.80
N ARG A 47 -2.30 5.72 4.86
CA ARG A 47 -3.46 5.18 5.57
C ARG A 47 -3.90 6.16 6.65
N ASP A 48 -5.14 6.64 6.54
CA ASP A 48 -5.80 7.32 7.65
C ASP A 48 -6.05 6.30 8.79
N ARG A 49 -5.58 6.63 10.00
CA ARG A 49 -5.72 5.78 11.20
C ARG A 49 -7.09 5.93 11.87
N HIS A 50 -7.80 7.02 11.61
CA HIS A 50 -9.06 7.39 12.23
C HIS A 50 -10.25 7.22 11.30
N ARG A 51 -10.00 6.97 10.02
CA ARG A 51 -11.03 6.82 9.01
C ARG A 51 -10.81 5.57 8.17
N ASP A 52 -11.83 4.72 8.12
CA ASP A 52 -11.86 3.61 7.18
C ASP A 52 -11.81 4.13 5.75
N ASN A 53 -11.09 3.42 4.88
CA ASN A 53 -10.96 3.80 3.48
C ASN A 53 -12.35 3.84 2.81
N PRO A 54 -12.89 5.03 2.46
CA PRO A 54 -14.25 5.15 1.92
C PRO A 54 -14.37 4.54 0.52
N TYR A 55 -13.25 4.29 -0.16
CA TYR A 55 -13.18 3.66 -1.47
C TYR A 55 -12.90 2.15 -1.40
N SER A 56 -12.83 1.57 -0.20
CA SER A 56 -12.60 0.13 0.00
C SER A 56 -13.63 -0.74 -0.75
N SER A 57 -14.87 -0.28 -0.85
CA SER A 57 -15.93 -0.96 -1.60
C SER A 57 -15.74 -0.94 -3.13
N LEU A 58 -14.96 0.01 -3.65
CA LEU A 58 -14.63 0.12 -5.08
C LEU A 58 -13.53 -0.85 -5.49
N VAL A 59 -12.75 -1.35 -4.52
CA VAL A 59 -11.67 -2.31 -4.75
C VAL A 59 -12.16 -3.69 -4.35
N ARG A 60 -12.64 -4.46 -5.33
CA ARG A 60 -12.81 -5.92 -5.17
C ARG A 60 -11.64 -6.62 -5.84
N LEU A 61 -10.76 -7.20 -5.02
CA LEU A 61 -9.85 -8.24 -5.48
C LEU A 61 -10.70 -9.50 -5.68
N GLY A 62 -11.25 -9.66 -6.90
CA GLY A 62 -11.91 -10.91 -7.28
C GLY A 62 -10.90 -12.05 -7.19
N SER A 63 -11.27 -13.13 -6.51
CA SER A 63 -10.54 -14.39 -6.61
C SER A 63 -10.98 -15.13 -7.88
N PRO A 64 -10.10 -15.95 -8.49
CA PRO A 64 -10.54 -17.08 -9.32
C PRO A 64 -11.48 -18.03 -8.54
#